data_AF-A0A3R7VUV8-F1
#
_entry.id   AF-A0A3R7VUV8-F1
#
_cell.length_a   1.000
_cell.length_b   1.000
_cell.length_c   1.000
_cell.angle_alpha   90.00
_cell.angle_beta   90.00
_cell.angle_gamma   90.00
#
_symmetry.space_group_name_H-M   'P 1'
#
loop_
_entity.id
_entity.type
_entity.pdbx_description
1 polymer ?
#
loop_
_entity_poly.entity_id
_entity_poly.type
_entity_poly.pdbx_seq_one_letter_code
_entity_poly.pdbx_strand_id
1 'polypeptide(L)'
;LWGGFAVALFPYLALLALISFIGHEYSHALIARFFGLKTYFRENTPGSIFYLGISLLRGIYPFYGSTYIRQADWSYASPENARVNGLIYFTGPVASSMLVVVFHHLAGITDGYWQAAFSFGVLFNVAIAVVNLLPLRVAGGFPFDGTKIYGWNKGGWALAVAIVGLSVYLVYFV
;
A
#
# COMPACT_ATOMS: atom_id res chain seq x y z
N LEU A 1 -15.82 -20.46 -22.39
CA LEU A 1 -16.26 -19.06 -22.16
C LEU A 1 -15.49 -18.35 -21.04
N TRP A 2 -14.98 -19.06 -20.02
CA TRP A 2 -14.24 -18.45 -18.90
C TRP A 2 -12.77 -18.05 -19.18
N GLY A 3 -12.12 -18.62 -20.20
CA GLY A 3 -10.69 -18.35 -20.46
C GLY A 3 -10.40 -16.98 -21.12
N GLY A 4 -11.22 -16.55 -22.07
CA GLY A 4 -10.94 -15.34 -22.86
C GLY A 4 -11.12 -14.03 -22.08
N PHE A 5 -12.20 -13.92 -21.31
CA PHE A 5 -12.50 -12.74 -20.49
C PHE A 5 -11.46 -12.56 -19.37
N ALA A 6 -11.05 -13.66 -18.71
CA ALA A 6 -10.03 -13.62 -17.66
C ALA A 6 -8.65 -13.20 -18.19
N VAL A 7 -8.26 -13.68 -19.37
CA VAL A 7 -6.98 -13.30 -20.00
C VAL A 7 -7.00 -11.84 -20.45
N ALA A 8 -8.12 -11.35 -20.99
CA ALA A 8 -8.26 -9.96 -21.41
C ALA A 8 -8.29 -8.96 -20.24
N LEU A 9 -8.82 -9.36 -19.07
CA LEU A 9 -8.89 -8.52 -17.87
C LEU A 9 -7.52 -8.39 -17.16
N PHE A 10 -6.64 -9.37 -17.32
CA PHE A 10 -5.35 -9.45 -16.61
C PHE A 10 -4.48 -8.18 -16.72
N PRO A 11 -4.25 -7.57 -17.90
CA PRO A 11 -3.42 -6.37 -18.01
C PRO A 11 -3.95 -5.19 -17.20
N TYR A 12 -5.28 -5.07 -17.08
CA TYR A 12 -5.94 -4.04 -16.30
C TYR A 12 -5.70 -4.28 -14.81
N LEU A 13 -5.92 -5.50 -14.31
CA LEU A 13 -5.67 -5.84 -12.91
C LEU A 13 -4.21 -5.60 -12.52
N ALA A 14 -3.27 -6.04 -13.38
CA ALA A 14 -1.85 -5.85 -13.16
C ALA A 14 -1.46 -4.36 -13.12
N LEU A 15 -2.02 -3.54 -14.02
CA LEU A 15 -1.82 -2.10 -14.03
C LEU A 15 -2.33 -1.45 -12.74
N LEU A 16 -3.55 -1.78 -12.31
CA LEU A 16 -4.14 -1.20 -11.11
C LEU A 16 -3.41 -1.65 -9.84
N ALA A 17 -2.97 -2.91 -9.77
CA ALA A 17 -2.13 -3.40 -8.68
C ALA A 17 -0.79 -2.65 -8.63
N LEU A 18 -0.15 -2.42 -9.77
CA LEU A 18 1.10 -1.67 -9.88
C LEU A 18 0.93 -0.21 -9.43
N ILE A 19 -0.11 0.48 -9.90
CA ILE A 19 -0.41 1.86 -9.48
C ILE A 19 -0.65 1.92 -7.98
N SER A 20 -1.39 0.95 -7.42
CA SER A 20 -1.68 0.88 -5.98
C SER A 20 -0.41 0.71 -5.15
N PHE A 21 0.43 -0.23 -5.57
CA PHE A 21 1.67 -0.52 -4.87
C PHE A 21 2.67 0.65 -4.98
N ILE A 22 2.84 1.23 -6.17
CA ILE A 22 3.67 2.43 -6.36
C ILE A 22 3.11 3.59 -5.55
N GLY A 23 1.80 3.82 -5.56
CA GLY A 23 1.18 4.91 -4.80
C GLY A 23 1.45 4.80 -3.30
N HIS A 24 1.35 3.59 -2.75
CA HIS A 24 1.66 3.29 -1.37
C HIS A 24 3.15 3.60 -1.05
N GLU A 25 4.08 2.93 -1.75
CA GLU A 25 5.51 3.05 -1.45
C GLU A 25 6.10 4.42 -1.80
N TYR A 26 5.68 5.00 -2.93
CA TYR A 26 6.18 6.28 -3.36
C TYR A 26 5.77 7.40 -2.40
N SER A 27 4.65 7.25 -1.68
CA SER A 27 4.26 8.20 -0.62
C SER A 27 5.32 8.27 0.48
N HIS A 28 5.84 7.12 0.93
CA HIS A 28 6.92 7.07 1.91
C HIS A 28 8.16 7.76 1.37
N ALA A 29 8.51 7.48 0.11
CA ALA A 29 9.68 8.07 -0.53
C ALA A 29 9.56 9.60 -0.65
N LEU A 30 8.39 10.10 -1.04
CA LEU A 30 8.10 11.52 -1.18
C LEU A 30 8.28 12.25 0.16
N ILE A 31 7.68 11.70 1.23
CA ILE A 31 7.73 12.34 2.56
C ILE A 31 9.10 12.21 3.20
N ALA A 32 9.79 11.08 3.03
CA ALA A 32 11.17 10.96 3.45
C ALA A 32 12.07 12.00 2.76
N ARG A 33 11.90 12.24 1.45
CA ARG A 33 12.62 13.29 0.72
C ARG A 33 12.26 14.69 1.20
N PHE A 34 11.00 14.93 1.57
CA PHE A 34 10.57 16.20 2.18
C PHE A 34 11.33 16.47 3.49
N PHE A 35 11.62 15.43 4.27
CA PHE A 35 12.49 15.52 5.46
C PHE A 35 14.00 15.56 5.14
N GLY A 36 14.38 15.72 3.88
CA GLY A 36 15.78 15.77 3.44
C GLY A 36 16.47 14.41 3.35
N LEU A 37 15.73 13.31 3.49
CA LEU A 37 16.30 11.97 3.53
C LEU A 37 16.50 11.39 2.13
N LYS A 38 17.62 10.69 1.94
CA LYS A 38 17.89 9.94 0.70
C LYS A 38 17.21 8.58 0.73
N THR A 39 16.27 8.39 -0.20
CA THR A 39 15.46 7.17 -0.31
C THR A 39 15.89 6.34 -1.51
N TYR A 40 15.99 5.03 -1.34
CA TYR A 40 16.17 4.08 -2.43
C TYR A 40 15.04 3.07 -2.39
N PHE A 41 14.40 2.86 -3.53
CA PHE A 41 13.45 1.78 -3.67
C PHE A 41 14.24 0.47 -3.73
N ARG A 42 13.97 -0.45 -2.81
CA ARG A 42 14.56 -1.80 -2.83
C ARG A 42 13.42 -2.79 -2.82
N GLU A 43 13.29 -3.49 -3.94
CA GLU A 43 12.45 -4.66 -4.03
C GLU A 43 13.18 -5.81 -3.30
N ASN A 44 12.60 -6.35 -2.24
CA ASN A 44 13.20 -7.47 -1.50
C ASN A 44 12.90 -8.83 -2.13
N THR A 45 12.04 -8.86 -3.14
CA THR A 45 11.68 -10.07 -3.86
C THR A 45 11.84 -9.79 -5.36
N PRO A 46 12.93 -10.24 -6.00
CA PRO A 46 13.13 -10.07 -7.44
C PRO A 46 11.92 -10.65 -8.21
N GLY A 47 11.30 -9.84 -9.06
CA GLY A 47 10.14 -10.25 -9.86
C GLY A 47 8.81 -10.17 -9.12
N SER A 48 8.71 -9.46 -8.00
CA SER A 48 7.48 -9.36 -7.21
C SER A 48 6.31 -8.77 -8.00
N ILE A 49 6.57 -7.83 -8.92
CA ILE A 49 5.52 -7.26 -9.80
C ILE A 49 5.01 -8.34 -10.79
N PHE A 50 5.91 -9.20 -11.27
CA PHE A 50 5.59 -10.33 -12.14
C PHE A 50 4.85 -11.45 -11.38
N TYR A 51 5.28 -11.76 -10.14
CA TYR A 51 4.63 -12.72 -9.26
C TYR A 51 3.30 -12.22 -8.71
N LEU A 52 3.10 -10.91 -8.51
CA LEU A 52 1.81 -10.30 -8.19
C LEU A 52 0.82 -10.57 -9.32
N GLY A 53 1.24 -10.35 -10.57
CA GLY A 53 0.47 -10.73 -11.75
C GLY A 53 0.10 -12.21 -11.72
N ILE A 54 1.08 -13.11 -11.57
CA ILE A 54 0.83 -14.56 -11.55
C ILE A 54 -0.03 -15.01 -10.36
N SER A 55 0.08 -14.35 -9.20
CA SER A 55 -0.69 -14.65 -7.99
C SER A 55 -2.20 -14.43 -8.21
N LEU A 56 -2.58 -13.47 -9.07
CA LEU A 56 -3.97 -13.25 -9.47
C LEU A 56 -4.59 -14.45 -10.20
N LEU A 57 -3.79 -15.39 -10.71
CA LEU A 57 -4.27 -16.61 -11.36
C LEU A 57 -4.44 -17.81 -10.41
N ARG A 58 -3.78 -17.84 -9.24
CA ARG A 58 -3.71 -19.07 -8.40
C ARG A 58 -3.66 -18.89 -6.88
N GLY A 59 -3.66 -17.68 -6.32
CA GLY A 59 -3.76 -17.45 -4.88
C GLY A 59 -2.97 -16.24 -4.38
N ILE A 60 -3.29 -15.78 -3.17
CA ILE A 60 -2.70 -14.59 -2.53
C ILE A 60 -1.20 -14.83 -2.31
N TYR A 61 -0.34 -14.17 -3.09
CA TYR A 61 1.09 -14.13 -2.83
C TYR A 61 1.39 -12.84 -2.05
N PRO A 62 1.96 -12.91 -0.84
CA PRO A 62 2.30 -11.72 -0.09
C PRO A 62 3.45 -11.00 -0.81
N PHE A 63 3.11 -9.85 -1.39
CA PHE A 63 4.03 -8.98 -2.09
C PHE A 63 4.83 -8.15 -1.07
N TYR A 64 6.16 -8.13 -1.19
CA TYR A 64 7.03 -7.37 -0.30
C TYR A 64 7.98 -6.47 -1.12
N GLY A 65 7.60 -5.22 -1.32
CA GLY A 65 8.53 -4.13 -1.63
C GLY A 65 8.57 -3.17 -0.46
N SER A 66 9.68 -2.45 -0.29
CA SER A 66 9.76 -1.46 0.77
C SER A 66 10.68 -0.33 0.36
N THR A 67 10.26 0.89 0.66
CA THR A 67 11.10 2.07 0.53
C THR A 67 12.10 2.13 1.67
N TYR A 68 13.39 2.09 1.33
CA TYR A 68 14.48 2.20 2.30
C TYR A 68 15.07 3.60 2.32
N ILE A 69 15.33 4.09 3.52
CA ILE A 69 16.09 5.30 3.78
C ILE A 69 17.54 4.87 3.97
N ARG A 70 18.44 5.38 3.13
CA ARG A 70 19.88 5.10 3.23
C ARG A 70 20.62 6.41 3.39
N GLN A 71 20.75 6.83 4.65
CA GLN A 71 21.61 7.93 5.06
C GLN A 71 22.53 7.41 6.17
N ALA A 72 23.82 7.73 6.10
CA ALA A 72 24.84 7.14 6.98
C ALA A 72 24.64 7.48 8.47
N ASP A 73 23.99 8.61 8.74
CA ASP A 73 23.61 9.15 10.04
C ASP A 73 22.15 8.84 10.43
N TRP A 74 21.36 8.21 9.55
CA TRP A 74 19.95 7.91 9.84
C TRP A 74 19.78 6.55 10.48
N SER A 75 19.36 6.56 11.75
CA SER A 75 18.94 5.34 12.46
C SER A 75 17.42 5.29 12.61
N TYR A 76 16.83 4.20 12.12
CA TYR A 76 15.42 3.85 12.37
C TYR A 76 15.13 3.55 13.84
N ALA A 77 16.17 3.31 14.65
CA ALA A 77 16.06 3.00 16.07
C ALA A 77 16.32 4.21 16.97
N SER A 78 16.75 5.36 16.42
CA SER A 78 16.97 6.55 17.22
C SER A 78 15.64 7.18 17.67
N PRO A 79 15.45 7.47 18.98
CA PRO A 79 14.27 8.16 19.49
C PRO A 79 14.03 9.52 18.82
N GLU A 80 15.10 10.23 18.45
CA GLU A 80 15.01 11.54 17.79
C GLU A 80 14.37 11.45 16.40
N ASN A 81 14.53 10.30 15.74
CA ASN A 81 14.00 10.03 14.40
C ASN A 81 12.66 9.29 14.44
N ALA A 82 12.20 8.85 15.62
CA ALA A 82 10.96 8.07 15.76
C ALA A 82 9.75 8.82 15.19
N ARG A 83 9.70 10.15 15.38
CA ARG A 83 8.65 11.01 14.83
C ARG A 83 8.64 11.03 13.31
N VAL A 84 9.79 11.30 12.71
CA VAL A 84 9.92 11.38 11.26
C VAL A 84 9.63 10.01 10.63
N ASN A 85 10.15 8.93 11.21
CA ASN A 85 9.86 7.57 10.77
C ASN A 85 8.36 7.26 10.85
N GLY A 86 7.72 7.57 11.98
CA GLY A 86 6.29 7.35 12.14
C GLY A 86 5.45 8.13 11.13
N LEU A 87 5.81 9.39 10.83
CA LEU A 87 5.15 10.20 9.80
C LEU A 87 5.38 9.67 8.39
N ILE A 88 6.58 9.17 8.08
CA ILE A 88 6.87 8.53 6.80
C ILE A 88 5.98 7.29 6.64
N TYR A 89 5.98 6.38 7.61
CA TYR A 89 5.18 5.14 7.53
C TYR A 89 3.67 5.39 7.60
N PHE A 90 3.23 6.51 8.18
CA PHE A 90 1.81 6.92 8.16
C PHE A 90 1.28 7.19 6.74
N THR A 91 2.14 7.60 5.80
CA THR A 91 1.67 8.07 4.50
C THR A 91 1.27 6.96 3.54
N GLY A 92 1.82 5.75 3.69
CA GLY A 92 1.46 4.58 2.88
C GLY A 92 -0.02 4.24 3.03
N PRO A 93 -0.51 3.95 4.25
CA PRO A 93 -1.93 3.69 4.50
C PRO A 93 -2.85 4.84 4.05
N VAL A 94 -2.42 6.10 4.22
CA VAL A 94 -3.19 7.26 3.74
C VAL A 94 -3.29 7.28 2.22
N ALA A 95 -2.18 7.10 1.50
CA ALA A 95 -2.16 7.06 0.04
C ALA A 95 -3.03 5.92 -0.50
N SER A 96 -2.95 4.73 0.10
CA SER A 96 -3.85 3.62 -0.25
C SER A 96 -5.32 3.96 0.01
N SER A 97 -5.64 4.62 1.13
CA SER A 97 -7.02 5.06 1.43
C SER A 97 -7.55 6.08 0.42
N MET A 98 -6.70 6.99 -0.06
CA MET A 98 -7.07 7.92 -1.13
C MET A 98 -7.36 7.18 -2.44
N LEU A 99 -6.54 6.19 -2.79
CA LEU A 99 -6.75 5.36 -3.98
C LEU A 99 -8.02 4.50 -3.90
N VAL A 100 -8.42 4.05 -2.70
CA VAL A 100 -9.73 3.40 -2.47
C VAL A 100 -10.87 4.30 -2.95
N VAL A 101 -10.89 5.56 -2.53
CA VAL A 101 -11.95 6.51 -2.90
C VAL A 101 -11.91 6.83 -4.40
N VAL A 102 -10.72 7.07 -4.96
CA VAL A 102 -10.54 7.37 -6.39
C VAL A 102 -10.99 6.21 -7.27
N PHE A 103 -10.53 4.99 -6.98
CA PHE A 103 -10.91 3.82 -7.77
C PHE A 103 -12.39 3.46 -7.61
N HIS A 104 -12.98 3.67 -6.44
CA HIS A 104 -14.43 3.49 -6.28
C HIS A 104 -15.22 4.44 -7.17
N HIS A 105 -14.87 5.73 -7.17
CA HIS A 105 -15.51 6.71 -8.05
C HIS A 105 -15.37 6.33 -9.53
N LEU A 106 -14.17 5.92 -9.96
CA LEU A 106 -13.92 5.48 -11.33
C LEU A 106 -14.69 4.21 -11.70
N ALA A 107 -14.86 3.27 -10.76
CA ALA A 107 -15.70 2.09 -10.96
C ALA A 107 -17.18 2.46 -11.16
N GLY A 108 -17.66 3.53 -10.51
CA GLY A 108 -19.04 4.01 -10.63
C GLY A 108 -19.36 4.70 -11.97
N ILE A 109 -18.35 5.15 -12.71
CA ILE A 109 -18.51 5.87 -14.00
C ILE A 109 -17.93 5.11 -15.20
N THR A 110 -17.50 3.85 -15.01
CA THR A 110 -16.97 2.99 -16.07
C THR A 110 -17.71 1.67 -16.12
N ASP A 111 -17.61 0.98 -17.25
CA ASP A 111 -18.28 -0.30 -17.50
C ASP A 111 -17.29 -1.39 -17.96
N GLY A 112 -17.74 -2.65 -17.95
CA GLY A 112 -17.00 -3.79 -18.50
C GLY A 112 -15.67 -4.06 -17.78
N TYR A 113 -14.58 -4.19 -18.54
CA TYR A 113 -13.25 -4.52 -17.98
C TYR A 113 -12.72 -3.43 -17.04
N TRP A 114 -13.00 -2.16 -17.32
CA TRP A 114 -12.53 -1.05 -16.48
C TRP A 114 -13.24 -1.01 -15.13
N GLN A 115 -14.57 -1.19 -15.12
CA GLN A 115 -15.33 -1.29 -13.88
C GLN A 115 -14.80 -2.41 -12.99
N ALA A 116 -14.58 -3.60 -13.57
CA ALA A 116 -14.03 -4.74 -12.86
C ALA A 116 -12.62 -4.47 -12.31
N ALA A 117 -11.77 -3.81 -13.11
CA ALA A 117 -10.40 -3.49 -12.71
C ALA A 117 -10.33 -2.42 -11.61
N PHE A 118 -11.14 -1.37 -11.67
CA PHE A 118 -11.24 -0.38 -10.61
C PHE A 118 -11.84 -0.97 -9.33
N SER A 119 -12.86 -1.83 -9.43
CA SER A 119 -13.41 -2.55 -8.28
C SER A 119 -12.37 -3.45 -7.61
N PHE A 120 -11.52 -4.11 -8.41
CA PHE A 120 -10.35 -4.83 -7.90
C PHE A 120 -9.35 -3.87 -7.24
N GLY A 121 -9.07 -2.71 -7.83
CA GLY A 121 -8.19 -1.69 -7.26
C GLY A 121 -8.65 -1.20 -5.89
N VAL A 122 -9.97 -1.03 -5.68
CA VAL A 122 -10.57 -0.73 -4.37
C VAL A 122 -10.20 -1.81 -3.35
N LEU A 123 -10.53 -3.07 -3.66
CA LEU A 123 -10.26 -4.21 -2.77
C LEU A 123 -8.76 -4.33 -2.46
N PHE A 124 -7.92 -4.16 -3.47
CA PHE A 124 -6.46 -4.27 -3.36
C PHE A 124 -5.87 -3.19 -2.45
N ASN A 125 -6.31 -1.93 -2.57
CA ASN A 125 -5.83 -0.85 -1.69
C ASN A 125 -6.36 -0.97 -0.25
N VAL A 126 -7.61 -1.42 -0.05
CA VAL A 126 -8.10 -1.75 1.30
C VAL A 126 -7.23 -2.83 1.92
N ALA A 127 -6.92 -3.90 1.18
CA ALA A 127 -6.08 -4.99 1.66
C ALA A 127 -4.67 -4.50 2.03
N ILE A 128 -4.01 -3.73 1.15
CA ILE A 128 -2.69 -3.14 1.44
C ILE A 128 -2.74 -2.28 2.70
N ALA A 129 -3.71 -1.37 2.81
CA ALA A 129 -3.79 -0.44 3.92
C ALA A 129 -4.05 -1.15 5.26
N VAL A 130 -4.98 -2.11 5.27
CA VAL A 130 -5.32 -2.88 6.48
C VAL A 130 -4.14 -3.75 6.93
N VAL A 131 -3.52 -4.51 6.01
CA VAL A 131 -2.38 -5.37 6.34
C VAL A 131 -1.21 -4.55 6.83
N ASN A 132 -0.87 -3.45 6.16
CA ASN A 132 0.23 -2.58 6.59
C ASN A 132 -0.05 -1.85 7.91
N LEU A 133 -1.31 -1.67 8.33
CA LEU A 133 -1.61 -1.07 9.63
C LEU A 133 -1.53 -2.04 10.81
N LEU A 134 -1.42 -3.35 10.58
CA LEU A 134 -1.28 -4.31 11.66
C LEU A 134 0.01 -4.01 12.45
N PRO A 135 -0.05 -3.78 13.77
CA PRO A 135 1.14 -3.53 14.59
C PRO A 135 1.88 -4.85 14.91
N LEU A 136 2.12 -5.65 13.88
CA LEU A 136 2.72 -6.97 13.95
C LEU A 136 4.05 -6.98 13.20
N ARG A 137 5.01 -7.73 13.75
CA ARG A 137 6.25 -8.08 13.07
C ARG A 137 6.09 -9.47 12.46
N VAL A 138 6.34 -9.61 11.17
CA VAL A 138 6.25 -10.91 10.50
C VAL A 138 7.57 -11.66 10.63
N ALA A 139 7.51 -13.00 10.67
CA ALA A 139 8.68 -13.86 10.61
C ALA A 139 9.50 -13.51 9.34
N GLY A 140 10.77 -13.15 9.53
CA GLY A 140 11.61 -12.52 8.49
C GLY A 140 12.06 -11.10 8.85
N GLY A 141 11.54 -10.53 9.94
CA GLY A 141 12.06 -9.29 10.52
C GLY A 141 11.54 -8.01 9.86
N PHE A 142 10.62 -8.12 8.89
CA PHE A 142 10.01 -6.97 8.24
C PHE A 142 8.83 -6.44 9.08
N PRO A 143 8.90 -5.21 9.60
CA PRO A 143 7.78 -4.58 10.27
C PRO A 143 6.83 -3.99 9.22
N PHE A 144 5.53 -4.28 9.33
CA PHE A 144 4.50 -3.49 8.67
C PHE A 144 4.54 -2.04 9.16
N ASP A 145 4.04 -1.10 8.35
CA ASP A 145 4.01 0.33 8.67
C ASP A 145 3.41 0.61 10.05
N GLY A 146 2.33 -0.09 10.38
CA GLY A 146 1.61 -0.02 11.64
C GLY A 146 2.50 -0.27 12.84
N THR A 147 3.50 -1.13 12.73
CA THR A 147 4.49 -1.35 13.80
C THR A 147 5.34 -0.10 14.05
N LYS A 148 5.73 0.61 12.99
CA LYS A 148 6.53 1.83 13.07
C LYS A 148 5.69 3.00 13.58
N ILE A 149 4.47 3.14 13.08
CA ILE A 149 3.53 4.18 13.51
C ILE A 149 3.16 3.97 14.98
N TYR A 150 2.75 2.75 15.36
CA TYR A 150 2.36 2.42 16.73
C TYR A 150 3.50 2.57 17.73
N GLY A 151 4.72 2.19 17.33
CA GLY A 151 5.93 2.37 18.13
C GLY A 151 6.31 3.85 18.34
N TRP A 152 5.97 4.72 17.39
CA TRP A 152 6.14 6.17 17.53
C TRP A 152 5.03 6.83 18.35
N ASN A 153 3.77 6.62 17.95
CA ASN A 153 2.60 7.30 18.52
C ASN A 153 1.33 6.47 18.32
N LYS A 154 0.76 5.95 19.41
CA LYS A 154 -0.49 5.16 19.40
C LYS A 154 -1.69 5.94 18.88
N GLY A 155 -1.75 7.24 19.16
CA GLY A 155 -2.80 8.13 18.63
C GLY A 155 -2.65 8.35 17.12
N GLY A 156 -1.42 8.49 16.62
CA GLY A 156 -1.13 8.50 15.19
C GLY A 156 -1.54 7.21 14.50
N TRP A 157 -1.30 6.06 15.13
CA TRP A 157 -1.77 4.77 14.62
C TRP A 157 -3.30 4.69 14.61
N ALA A 158 -3.97 5.09 15.70
CA ALA A 158 -5.43 5.10 15.76
C ALA A 158 -6.05 6.02 14.70
N LEU A 159 -5.42 7.17 14.42
CA LEU A 159 -5.84 8.06 13.35
C LEU A 159 -5.71 7.39 11.98
N ALA A 160 -4.62 6.67 11.71
CA ALA A 160 -4.45 5.94 10.45
C ALA A 160 -5.52 4.87 10.26
N VAL A 161 -5.85 4.12 11.33
CA VAL A 161 -6.96 3.16 11.35
C VAL A 161 -8.29 3.84 11.06
N ALA A 162 -8.54 5.02 11.67
CA ALA A 162 -9.76 5.78 11.43
C ALA A 162 -9.85 6.27 9.98
N ILE A 163 -8.75 6.69 9.35
CA ILE A 163 -8.71 7.09 7.94
C ILE A 163 -9.06 5.92 7.01
N VAL A 164 -8.45 4.75 7.23
CA VAL A 164 -8.79 3.53 6.46
C VAL A 164 -10.23 3.10 6.69
N GLY A 165 -10.70 3.16 7.94
CA GLY A 165 -12.09 2.87 8.29
C GLY A 165 -13.07 3.81 7.60
N LEU A 166 -12.75 5.10 7.55
CA LEU A 166 -13.55 6.10 6.84
C LEU A 166 -13.56 5.84 5.33
N SER A 167 -12.43 5.52 4.71
CA SER A 167 -12.41 5.25 3.26
C SER A 167 -13.22 3.99 2.91
N VAL A 168 -13.19 2.96 3.76
CA VAL A 168 -14.06 1.78 3.61
C VAL A 168 -15.53 2.16 3.81
N TYR A 169 -15.85 2.95 4.84
CA TYR A 169 -17.21 3.40 5.09
C TYR A 169 -17.81 4.15 3.90
N LEU A 170 -17.05 5.11 3.34
CA LEU A 170 -17.46 5.91 2.18
C LEU A 170 -17.70 5.09 0.92
N VAL A 171 -17.10 3.91 0.79
CA VAL A 171 -17.18 3.09 -0.42
C VAL A 171 -18.30 2.04 -0.35
N TYR A 172 -18.63 1.57 0.85
CA TYR A 172 -19.60 0.47 1.02
C TYR A 172 -20.94 0.90 1.61
N PHE A 173 -21.04 2.10 2.17
CA PHE A 173 -22.24 2.55 2.90
C PHE A 173 -22.77 3.92 2.48
N VAL A 174 -22.07 4.63 1.59
CA VAL A 174 -22.48 5.91 0.99
C VAL A 174 -22.55 5.73 -0.51
#